data_AF-A0A2M8BJD2-F1
#
_entry.id   AF-A0A2M8BJD2-F1
#
_cell.length_a   1.000
_cell.length_b   1.000
_cell.length_c   1.000
_cell.angle_alpha   90.00
_cell.angle_beta   90.00
_cell.angle_gamma   90.00
#
_symmetry.space_group_name_H-M   'P 1'
#
loop_
_entity.id
_entity.type
_entity.pdbx_description
1 polymer ?
#
loop_
_entity_poly.entity_id
_entity_poly.type
_entity_poly.pdbx_seq_one_letter_code
_entity_poly.pdbx_strand_id
1 'polypeptide(L)'
;MATACKKTIVRRDHGVVVLKTIAGHNGTLLGRINAAVGTADTPENLATGSERVAALGLEIVASTDPALAVLVKHTRVTAAYFGLLQTAADELRSAIESARARLTTKKVSQGEIDVLDGLVLHVLSDIIHVFAAAQDLDGTIPTLAPIATRRLLASRNKRKPKTEVETTPDPM
;
A
#
# COMPACT_ATOMS: atom_id res chain seq x y z
N MET A 1 8.98 5.87 -13.99
CA MET A 1 8.21 5.90 -12.73
C MET A 1 9.07 5.58 -11.50
N ALA A 2 9.72 4.42 -11.42
CA ALA A 2 10.52 4.03 -10.24
C ALA A 2 11.62 5.05 -9.83
N THR A 3 12.35 5.63 -10.79
CA THR A 3 13.37 6.67 -10.51
C THR A 3 12.76 7.95 -9.96
N ALA A 4 11.57 8.36 -10.45
CA ALA A 4 10.86 9.52 -9.96
C ALA A 4 10.37 9.30 -8.51
N CYS A 5 9.78 8.14 -8.22
CA CYS A 5 9.38 7.79 -6.84
C CYS A 5 10.56 7.84 -5.87
N LYS A 6 11.72 7.24 -6.23
CA LYS A 6 12.92 7.25 -5.38
C LYS A 6 13.42 8.68 -5.12
N LYS A 7 13.53 9.50 -6.17
CA LYS A 7 13.94 10.91 -6.07
C LYS A 7 13.00 11.69 -5.14
N THR A 8 11.69 11.52 -5.31
CA THR A 8 10.67 12.23 -4.54
C THR A 8 10.65 11.80 -3.08
N ILE A 9 10.77 10.50 -2.77
CA ILE A 9 10.88 9.99 -1.39
C ILE A 9 12.08 10.62 -0.68
N VAL A 10 13.27 10.54 -1.28
CA VAL A 10 14.51 11.07 -0.66
C VAL A 10 14.38 12.56 -0.36
N ARG A 11 13.83 13.34 -1.31
CA ARG A 11 13.65 14.79 -1.13
C ARG A 11 12.61 15.12 -0.07
N ARG A 12 11.48 14.40 -0.06
CA ARG A 12 10.42 14.59 0.94
C ARG A 12 10.97 14.28 2.32
N ASP A 13 11.59 13.13 2.51
CA ASP A 13 12.05 12.68 3.81
C ASP A 13 13.15 13.60 4.35
N HIS A 14 14.08 14.05 3.50
CA HIS A 14 15.06 15.07 3.89
C HIS A 14 14.39 16.41 4.25
N GLY A 15 13.41 16.86 3.46
CA GLY A 15 12.60 18.05 3.78
C GLY A 15 11.87 17.94 5.11
N VAL A 16 11.35 16.76 5.45
CA VAL A 16 10.68 16.49 6.73
C VAL A 16 11.66 16.58 7.90
N VAL A 17 12.86 16.00 7.77
CA VAL A 17 13.90 16.10 8.82
C VAL A 17 14.27 17.56 9.07
N VAL A 18 14.47 18.34 8.01
CA VAL A 18 14.72 19.78 8.11
C VAL A 18 13.58 20.49 8.84
N LEU A 19 12.33 20.25 8.43
CA LEU A 19 11.16 20.90 9.02
C LEU A 19 10.98 20.52 10.50
N LYS A 20 11.25 19.26 10.87
CA LYS A 20 11.23 18.82 12.27
C LYS A 20 12.34 19.50 13.08
N THR A 21 13.50 19.74 12.48
CA THR A 21 14.60 20.48 13.10
C THR A 21 14.20 21.94 13.36
N ILE A 22 13.50 22.58 12.40
CA ILE A 22 12.95 23.93 12.56
C ILE A 22 11.83 23.95 13.60
N ALA A 23 10.99 22.92 13.66
CA ALA A 23 9.91 22.85 14.63
C ALA A 23 10.40 22.66 16.07
N GLY A 24 11.55 22.00 16.27
CA GLY A 24 12.13 21.78 17.59
C GLY A 24 11.12 21.12 18.54
N HIS A 25 10.77 21.80 19.64
CA HIS A 25 9.82 21.31 20.65
C HIS A 25 8.37 21.79 20.42
N ASN A 26 8.09 22.48 19.30
CA ASN A 26 6.75 22.95 18.98
C ASN A 26 5.87 21.77 18.53
N GLY A 27 5.12 21.20 19.48
CA GLY A 27 4.23 20.05 19.24
C GLY A 27 3.16 20.31 18.17
N THR A 28 2.63 21.53 18.07
CA THR A 28 1.64 21.90 17.06
C THR A 28 2.25 21.87 15.67
N LEU A 29 3.45 22.42 15.48
CA LEU A 29 4.13 22.43 14.20
C LEU A 29 4.60 21.03 13.79
N LEU A 30 5.07 20.22 14.75
CA LEU A 30 5.37 18.80 14.52
C LEU A 30 4.13 18.01 14.07
N GLY A 31 2.97 18.28 14.68
CA GLY A 31 1.69 17.70 14.27
C GLY A 31 1.34 18.06 12.82
N ARG A 32 1.47 19.34 12.44
CA ARG A 32 1.27 19.81 11.06
C ARG A 32 2.21 19.13 10.07
N ILE A 33 3.50 18.98 10.42
CA ILE A 33 4.49 18.31 9.57
C ILE A 33 4.12 16.84 9.36
N ASN A 34 3.80 16.11 10.43
CA ASN A 34 3.42 14.69 10.31
C ASN A 34 2.13 14.51 9.49
N ALA A 35 1.14 15.39 9.67
CA ALA A 35 -0.08 15.39 8.87
C ALA A 35 0.18 15.71 7.39
N ALA A 36 1.13 16.60 7.10
CA ALA A 36 1.51 16.94 5.72
C ALA A 36 2.16 15.77 4.98
N VAL A 37 3.00 14.97 5.66
CA VAL A 37 3.66 13.79 5.07
C VAL A 37 2.65 12.74 4.61
N GLY A 38 1.63 12.47 5.43
CA GLY A 38 0.63 11.44 5.16
C GLY A 38 1.24 10.04 5.05
N THR A 39 0.58 9.14 4.31
CA THR A 39 1.13 7.82 3.97
C THR A 39 1.73 7.82 2.57
N ALA A 40 2.69 6.92 2.32
CA ALA A 40 3.42 6.82 1.05
C ALA A 40 3.07 5.54 0.28
N ASP A 41 1.92 4.94 0.59
CA ASP A 41 1.55 3.59 0.16
C ASP A 41 1.34 3.49 -1.35
N THR A 42 1.01 4.61 -1.99
CA THR A 42 0.87 4.73 -3.43
C THR A 42 1.68 5.92 -3.97
N PRO A 43 2.07 5.91 -5.26
CA PRO A 43 2.74 7.04 -5.92
C PRO A 43 1.95 8.35 -5.84
N GLU A 44 0.62 8.28 -5.88
CA GLU A 44 -0.28 9.44 -5.79
C GLU A 44 -0.27 10.05 -4.39
N ASN A 45 -0.30 9.20 -3.36
CA ASN A 45 -0.21 9.63 -1.98
C ASN A 45 1.18 10.23 -1.69
N LEU A 46 2.25 9.63 -2.24
CA LEU A 46 3.60 10.19 -2.18
C LEU A 46 3.70 11.58 -2.82
N ALA A 47 3.14 11.76 -4.02
CA ALA A 47 3.12 13.06 -4.69
C ALA A 47 2.36 14.11 -3.86
N THR A 48 1.17 13.75 -3.39
CA THR A 48 0.32 14.63 -2.57
C THR A 48 0.98 15.01 -1.24
N GLY A 49 1.60 14.04 -0.55
CA GLY A 49 2.35 14.32 0.68
C GLY A 49 3.57 15.21 0.44
N SER A 50 4.25 15.02 -0.70
CA SER A 50 5.40 15.86 -1.07
C SER A 50 5.01 17.30 -1.38
N GLU A 51 3.88 17.52 -2.05
CA GLU A 51 3.31 18.86 -2.30
C GLU A 51 2.94 19.57 -1.00
N ARG A 52 2.28 18.86 -0.07
CA ARG A 52 1.93 19.43 1.24
C ARG A 52 3.15 19.80 2.05
N VAL A 53 4.18 18.96 2.05
CA VAL A 53 5.46 19.24 2.72
C VAL A 53 6.17 20.44 2.09
N ALA A 54 6.18 20.55 0.76
CA ALA A 54 6.74 21.70 0.05
C ALA A 54 6.00 22.99 0.39
N ALA A 55 4.66 22.98 0.35
CA ALA A 55 3.82 24.11 0.71
C ALA A 55 4.05 24.57 2.16
N LEU A 56 4.08 23.63 3.11
CA LEU A 56 4.35 23.92 4.51
C LEU A 56 5.75 24.52 4.70
N GLY A 57 6.76 24.01 3.98
CA GLY A 57 8.11 24.56 4.02
C GLY A 57 8.19 25.98 3.47
N LEU A 58 7.47 26.28 2.39
CA LEU A 58 7.38 27.63 1.84
C LEU A 58 6.69 28.59 2.82
N GLU A 59 5.61 28.17 3.47
CA GLU A 59 4.93 28.94 4.52
C GLU A 59 5.89 29.29 5.67
N ILE A 60 6.66 28.30 6.15
CA ILE A 60 7.60 28.49 7.26
C ILE A 60 8.75 29.42 6.87
N VAL A 61 9.29 29.28 5.66
CA VAL A 61 10.36 30.18 5.16
C VAL A 61 9.85 31.62 4.98
N ALA A 62 8.57 31.79 4.61
CA ALA A 62 7.94 33.10 4.47
C ALA A 62 7.40 33.69 5.79
N SER A 63 7.47 32.94 6.89
CA SER A 63 6.92 33.37 8.17
C SER A 63 7.66 34.60 8.72
N THR A 64 6.89 35.54 9.26
CA THR A 64 7.41 36.74 9.95
C THR A 64 7.66 36.49 11.44
N ASP A 65 7.40 35.28 11.94
CA ASP A 65 7.70 34.90 13.31
C ASP A 65 9.23 34.94 13.55
N PRO A 66 9.72 35.79 14.48
CA PRO A 66 11.14 35.93 14.74
C PRO A 66 11.80 34.63 15.23
N ALA A 67 11.07 33.77 15.95
CA ALA A 67 11.61 32.50 16.43
C ALA A 67 11.85 31.53 15.28
N LEU A 68 10.90 31.43 14.34
CA LEU A 68 11.05 30.61 13.14
C LEU A 68 12.11 31.17 12.20
N ALA A 69 12.18 32.50 12.03
CA ALA A 69 13.15 33.15 11.17
C ALA A 69 14.61 32.82 11.55
N VAL A 70 14.92 32.77 12.85
CA VAL A 70 16.24 32.37 13.35
C VAL A 70 16.55 30.92 12.99
N LEU A 71 15.60 30.00 13.21
CA LEU A 71 15.78 28.58 12.93
C LEU A 71 15.89 28.26 11.43
N VAL A 72 15.11 28.96 10.60
CA VAL A 72 15.23 28.90 9.13
C VAL A 72 16.62 29.38 8.69
N LYS A 73 17.12 30.48 9.27
CA LYS A 73 18.47 30.99 8.99
C LYS A 73 19.56 30.01 9.39
N HIS A 74 19.41 29.32 10.54
CA HIS A 74 20.37 28.30 11.00
C HIS A 74 20.42 27.07 10.10
N THR A 75 19.26 26.62 9.62
CA THR A 75 19.17 25.46 8.71
C THR A 75 19.56 25.80 7.27
N ARG A 76 19.75 27.09 6.94
CA ARG A 76 20.10 27.61 5.61
C ARG A 76 19.13 27.17 4.51
N VAL A 77 17.89 26.85 4.89
CA VAL A 77 16.88 26.39 3.94
C VAL A 77 16.18 27.59 3.34
N THR A 78 15.95 27.53 2.03
CA THR A 78 15.41 28.63 1.24
C THR A 78 14.12 28.20 0.55
N ALA A 79 13.36 29.18 0.04
CA ALA A 79 12.19 28.90 -0.78
C ALA A 79 12.56 28.06 -2.01
N ALA A 80 13.75 28.27 -2.59
CA ALA A 80 14.24 27.49 -3.73
C ALA A 80 14.40 25.99 -3.39
N TYR A 81 14.81 25.66 -2.16
CA TYR A 81 14.92 24.27 -1.71
C TYR A 81 13.55 23.57 -1.74
N PHE A 82 12.51 24.20 -1.20
CA PHE A 82 11.15 23.64 -1.23
C PHE A 82 10.52 23.69 -2.63
N GLY A 83 10.93 24.66 -3.46
CA GLY A 83 10.59 24.69 -4.89
C GLY A 83 11.08 23.44 -5.63
N LEU A 84 12.30 22.96 -5.34
CA LEU A 84 12.80 21.70 -5.93
C LEU A 84 12.01 20.46 -5.47
N LEU A 85 11.48 20.47 -4.25
CA LEU A 85 10.60 19.40 -3.77
C LEU A 85 9.25 19.44 -4.49
N GLN A 86 8.69 20.64 -4.67
CA GLN A 86 7.46 20.84 -5.45
C GLN A 86 7.64 20.34 -6.89
N THR A 87 8.72 20.74 -7.57
CA THR A 87 9.03 20.26 -8.93
C THR A 87 9.15 18.73 -9.00
N ALA A 88 9.78 18.10 -8.00
CA ALA A 88 9.88 16.64 -7.96
C ALA A 88 8.52 15.95 -7.75
N ALA A 89 7.59 16.58 -7.04
CA ALA A 89 6.23 16.09 -6.89
C ALA A 89 5.44 16.25 -8.21
N ASP A 90 5.56 17.39 -8.89
CA ASP A 90 4.92 17.64 -10.19
C ASP A 90 5.43 16.69 -11.29
N GLU A 91 6.74 16.44 -11.32
CA GLU A 91 7.37 15.43 -12.19
C GLU A 91 6.80 14.03 -11.92
N LEU A 92 6.62 13.67 -10.64
CA LEU A 92 6.04 12.38 -10.25
C LEU A 92 4.58 12.28 -10.70
N ARG A 93 3.77 13.33 -10.46
CA ARG A 93 2.37 13.37 -10.90
C ARG A 93 2.25 13.25 -12.42
N SER A 94 3.10 13.96 -13.16
CA SER A 94 3.18 13.83 -14.63
C SER A 94 3.58 12.43 -15.08
N ALA A 95 4.50 11.77 -14.37
CA ALA A 95 4.90 10.40 -14.66
C ALA A 95 3.76 9.39 -14.37
N ILE A 96 2.96 9.61 -13.32
CA ILE A 96 1.77 8.81 -13.00
C ILE A 96 0.74 8.94 -14.11
N GLU A 97 0.39 10.17 -14.51
CA GLU A 97 -0.58 10.41 -15.58
C GLU A 97 -0.11 9.83 -16.93
N SER A 98 1.18 9.96 -17.26
CA SER A 98 1.73 9.33 -18.47
C SER A 98 1.66 7.80 -18.41
N ALA A 99 1.92 7.20 -17.24
CA ALA A 99 1.80 5.76 -17.07
C ALA A 99 0.33 5.31 -17.21
N ARG A 100 -0.61 6.05 -16.63
CA ARG A 100 -2.05 5.79 -16.72
C ARG A 100 -2.56 5.90 -18.16
N ALA A 101 -2.14 6.93 -18.89
CA ALA A 101 -2.49 7.11 -20.30
C ALA A 101 -1.94 5.98 -21.19
N ARG A 102 -0.74 5.46 -20.88
CA ARG A 102 -0.19 4.28 -21.58
C ARG A 102 -1.01 3.03 -21.29
N LEU A 103 -1.48 2.83 -20.06
CA LEU A 103 -2.33 1.70 -19.68
C LEU A 103 -3.68 1.73 -20.40
N THR A 104 -4.26 2.91 -20.64
CA THR A 104 -5.57 3.03 -21.33
C THR A 104 -5.47 2.92 -22.85
N THR A 105 -4.28 3.15 -23.43
CA THR A 105 -4.06 3.09 -24.88
C THR A 105 -3.35 1.83 -25.35
N LYS A 106 -2.66 1.12 -24.45
CA LYS A 106 -2.02 -0.16 -24.78
C LYS A 106 -3.10 -1.22 -24.96
N LYS A 107 -3.30 -1.68 -26.20
CA LYS A 107 -3.98 -2.96 -26.46
C LYS A 107 -3.14 -4.05 -25.79
N VAL A 108 -3.56 -4.50 -24.62
CA VAL A 108 -2.94 -5.62 -23.91
C VAL A 108 -3.17 -6.87 -24.76
N SER A 109 -2.11 -7.60 -25.08
CA SER A 109 -2.23 -8.85 -25.83
C SER A 109 -2.79 -9.93 -24.91
N GLN A 110 -3.52 -10.90 -25.46
CA GLN A 110 -4.02 -12.04 -24.68
C GLN A 110 -2.89 -12.73 -23.90
N GLY A 111 -1.70 -12.86 -24.49
CA GLY A 111 -0.55 -13.45 -23.80
C GLY A 111 -0.06 -12.66 -22.58
N GLU A 112 -0.17 -11.33 -22.56
CA GLU A 112 0.12 -10.54 -21.37
C GLU A 112 -0.92 -10.77 -20.27
N ILE A 113 -2.19 -10.96 -20.64
CA ILE A 113 -3.27 -11.32 -19.71
C ILE A 113 -3.01 -12.71 -19.12
N ASP A 114 -2.69 -13.69 -19.96
CA ASP A 114 -2.44 -15.07 -19.52
C ASP A 114 -1.25 -15.16 -18.55
N VAL A 115 -0.20 -14.35 -18.76
CA VAL A 115 0.94 -14.26 -17.82
C VAL A 115 0.52 -13.65 -16.48
N LEU A 116 -0.28 -12.59 -16.49
CA LEU A 116 -0.80 -11.98 -15.26
C LEU A 116 -1.74 -12.94 -14.52
N ASP A 117 -2.59 -13.66 -15.24
CA ASP A 117 -3.45 -14.70 -14.68
C ASP A 117 -2.61 -15.82 -14.05
N GLY A 118 -1.52 -16.23 -14.70
CA GLY A 118 -0.56 -17.18 -14.15
C GLY A 118 0.10 -16.70 -12.85
N LEU A 119 0.50 -15.43 -12.79
CA LEU A 119 1.05 -14.82 -11.57
C LEU A 119 0.03 -14.79 -10.43
N VAL A 120 -1.22 -14.41 -10.73
CA VAL A 120 -2.31 -14.39 -9.76
C VAL A 120 -2.60 -15.78 -9.22
N LEU A 121 -2.65 -16.79 -10.09
CA LEU A 121 -2.83 -18.19 -9.69
C LEU A 121 -1.67 -18.70 -8.81
N HIS A 122 -0.45 -18.28 -9.10
CA HIS A 122 0.72 -18.63 -8.29
C HIS A 122 0.64 -18.03 -6.89
N VAL A 123 0.35 -16.74 -6.77
CA VAL A 123 0.18 -16.08 -5.46
C VAL A 123 -0.99 -16.69 -4.67
N LEU A 124 -2.10 -16.99 -5.35
CA LEU A 124 -3.24 -17.65 -4.71
C LEU A 124 -2.87 -19.05 -4.20
N SER A 125 -2.07 -19.80 -4.97
CA SER A 125 -1.52 -21.09 -4.54
C SER A 125 -0.68 -20.93 -3.28
N ASP A 126 0.24 -19.97 -3.23
CA ASP A 126 1.10 -19.76 -2.06
C ASP A 126 0.27 -19.44 -0.81
N ILE A 127 -0.75 -18.58 -0.93
CA ILE A 127 -1.66 -18.26 0.17
C ILE A 127 -2.35 -19.53 0.68
N ILE A 128 -2.86 -20.39 -0.21
CA ILE A 128 -3.51 -21.64 0.17
C ILE A 128 -2.53 -22.56 0.91
N HIS A 129 -1.29 -22.69 0.43
CA HIS A 129 -0.28 -23.54 1.06
C HIS A 129 0.13 -23.02 2.45
N VAL A 130 0.23 -21.71 2.62
CA VAL A 130 0.54 -21.09 3.92
C VAL A 130 -0.58 -21.39 4.92
N PHE A 131 -1.85 -21.26 4.53
CA PHE A 131 -2.97 -21.58 5.42
C PHE A 131 -3.08 -23.08 5.72
N ALA A 132 -2.78 -23.94 4.76
CA ALA A 132 -2.73 -25.39 4.99
C ALA A 132 -1.63 -25.75 6.00
N ALA A 133 -0.42 -25.23 5.82
CA ALA A 133 0.68 -25.45 6.75
C ALA A 133 0.41 -24.86 8.15
N ALA A 134 -0.30 -23.73 8.22
CA ALA A 134 -0.71 -23.14 9.49
C ALA A 134 -1.76 -23.99 10.21
N GLN A 135 -2.72 -24.59 9.48
CA GLN A 135 -3.71 -25.50 10.04
C GLN A 135 -3.08 -26.81 10.58
N ASP A 136 -2.03 -27.31 9.94
CA ASP A 136 -1.27 -28.46 10.43
C ASP A 136 -0.59 -28.17 11.79
N LEU A 137 -0.28 -26.90 12.08
CA LEU A 137 0.32 -26.45 13.34
C LEU A 137 -0.74 -26.09 14.40
N ASP A 138 -1.81 -25.40 13.99
CA ASP A 138 -2.91 -24.96 14.83
C ASP A 138 -4.24 -25.29 14.16
N GLY A 139 -4.91 -26.32 14.67
CA GLY A 139 -6.16 -26.86 14.14
C GLY A 139 -7.36 -25.91 14.15
N THR A 140 -7.21 -24.70 14.71
CA THR A 140 -8.24 -23.65 14.69
C THR A 140 -8.20 -22.78 13.41
N ILE A 141 -7.15 -22.91 12.59
CA ILE A 141 -6.92 -22.08 11.40
C ILE A 141 -7.66 -22.64 10.17
N PRO A 142 -8.63 -21.92 9.57
CA PRO A 142 -9.43 -22.48 8.49
C PRO A 142 -8.60 -22.81 7.24
N THR A 143 -8.80 -24.01 6.69
CA THR A 143 -8.19 -24.39 5.41
C THR A 143 -8.90 -23.65 4.27
N LEU A 144 -8.13 -22.97 3.42
CA LEU A 144 -8.67 -22.26 2.27
C LEU A 144 -8.96 -23.25 1.13
N ALA A 145 -10.25 -23.49 0.87
CA ALA A 145 -10.70 -24.21 -0.31
C ALA A 145 -11.18 -23.21 -1.38
N PRO A 146 -10.62 -23.23 -2.60
CA PRO A 146 -11.10 -22.37 -3.68
C PRO A 146 -12.61 -22.53 -3.90
N ILE A 147 -13.35 -21.42 -4.01
CA ILE A 147 -14.81 -21.44 -4.20
C ILE A 147 -15.19 -22.23 -5.47
N ALA A 148 -14.35 -22.15 -6.50
CA ALA A 148 -14.51 -22.90 -7.75
C ALA A 148 -14.41 -24.43 -7.56
N THR A 149 -13.58 -24.92 -6.63
CA THR A 149 -13.40 -26.36 -6.35
C THR A 149 -14.25 -26.85 -5.18
N ARG A 150 -14.91 -25.94 -4.45
CA ARG A 150 -15.82 -26.25 -3.33
C ARG A 150 -16.90 -27.26 -3.70
N ARG A 151 -17.43 -27.19 -4.93
CA ARG A 151 -18.46 -28.11 -5.42
C ARG A 151 -17.94 -29.52 -5.71
N LEU A 152 -16.66 -29.66 -6.06
CA LEU A 152 -16.00 -30.94 -6.30
C LEU A 152 -15.66 -31.65 -4.99
N LEU A 153 -15.30 -30.91 -3.95
CA LEU A 153 -14.96 -31.45 -2.63
C LEU A 153 -16.18 -31.68 -1.72
N ALA A 154 -17.28 -30.95 -1.91
CA ALA A 154 -18.50 -31.08 -1.10
C ALA A 154 -19.29 -32.38 -1.32
N SER A 155 -18.95 -33.20 -2.33
CA SER A 155 -19.75 -34.37 -2.72
C SER A 155 -19.56 -35.61 -1.83
N ARG A 156 -18.56 -35.66 -0.94
CA ARG A 156 -18.15 -36.92 -0.30
C ARG A 156 -18.89 -37.29 1.01
N ASN A 157 -19.77 -36.43 1.53
CA ASN A 157 -20.47 -36.65 2.80
C ASN A 157 -22.00 -36.85 2.68
N LYS A 158 -22.44 -37.68 1.74
CA LYS A 158 -23.78 -38.29 1.81
C LYS A 158 -23.68 -39.77 2.13
N ARG A 159 -23.25 -40.12 3.35
CA ARG A 159 -23.60 -41.43 3.94
C ARG A 159 -25.07 -41.34 4.38
N LYS A 160 -25.96 -42.02 3.66
CA LYS A 160 -27.32 -42.28 4.14
C LYS A 160 -27.24 -43.09 5.44
N PRO A 161 -28.03 -42.77 6.48
CA PRO A 161 -28.14 -43.63 7.64
C PRO A 161 -28.69 -44.99 7.19
N LYS A 162 -28.06 -46.07 7.65
CA LYS A 162 -28.59 -47.43 7.49
C LYS A 162 -29.88 -47.49 8.30
N THR A 163 -31.00 -47.66 7.62
CA THR A 163 -32.23 -48.15 8.26
C THR A 163 -31.91 -49.57 8.75
N GLU A 164 -31.81 -49.73 10.06
CA GLU A 164 -31.74 -51.03 10.71
C GLU A 164 -33.10 -51.68 10.51
N VAL A 165 -33.16 -52.68 9.62
CA VAL A 165 -34.32 -53.55 9.51
C VAL A 165 -34.10 -54.64 10.55
N GLU A 166 -34.80 -54.51 11.68
CA GLU A 166 -34.92 -55.57 12.66
C GLU A 166 -35.71 -56.73 12.02
N THR A 167 -34.98 -57.71 11.50
CA THR A 167 -35.55 -59.02 11.15
C THR A 167 -35.64 -59.84 12.42
N THR A 168 -36.82 -59.91 13.02
CA THR A 168 -37.18 -60.96 13.98
C THR A 168 -37.17 -62.31 13.24
N PRO A 169 -36.42 -63.32 13.72
CA PRO A 169 -36.64 -64.69 13.31
C PRO A 169 -37.46 -65.41 14.39
N ASP A 170 -38.72 -65.72 14.09
CA ASP A 170 -39.36 -66.96 14.56
C ASP A 170 -39.26 -67.95 13.38
N PRO A 171 -38.89 -69.23 13.57
CA PRO A 171 -39.66 -70.13 14.46
C PRO A 171 -38.86 -71.25 15.18
N MET A 172 -39.37 -71.69 16.34
CA MET A 172 -39.75 -73.08 16.69
C MET A 172 -40.25 -73.13 18.15
#